data_AF-A0A8T7GQQ6-F1
#
_entry.id   AF-A0A8T7GQQ6-F1
#
_cell.length_a   1.000
_cell.length_b   1.000
_cell.length_c   1.000
_cell.angle_alpha   90.00
_cell.angle_beta   90.00
_cell.angle_gamma   90.00
#
_symmetry.space_group_name_H-M   'P 1'
#
loop_
_entity.id
_entity.type
_entity.pdbx_description
1 polymer ?
#
loop_
_entity_poly.entity_id
_entity_poly.type
_entity_poly.pdbx_seq_one_letter_code
_entity_poly.pdbx_strand_id
1 'polypeptide(L)'
;MGGLGEALEEERLLLEAIGRGEYCCLRHGLPYVRVSMMVGQLLCERRLDYELSEGRIEVHVRELMRLLRPLLASARSLAGCSGGRLVVSMPVAALIDRVPVVGRPDAILFEDCRVAAIVRLKEAERASRLDEARLRLYGLLVDYSPLPHAEPLRLIEVCSVDRRVLAEALLALRGGGIEGLKAVEGCRVYSWIYDRGSALQLFSRLAGYWLGLRAPMPRPGRLCMECRWRGVCSAGGL
;
A
#
# COMPACT_ATOMS: atom_id res chain seq x y z
N MET A 1 18.29 -6.59 -20.46
CA MET A 1 18.17 -7.31 -19.17
C MET A 1 18.58 -6.44 -17.96
N GLY A 2 18.73 -5.10 -18.07
CA GLY A 2 19.21 -4.24 -16.96
C GLY A 2 18.13 -3.62 -16.05
N GLY A 3 16.91 -3.37 -16.54
CA GLY A 3 15.99 -2.45 -15.85
C GLY A 3 15.40 -2.91 -14.51
N LEU A 4 15.06 -4.20 -14.35
CA LEU A 4 14.41 -4.66 -13.11
C LEU A 4 15.40 -4.78 -11.94
N GLY A 5 16.65 -5.18 -12.21
CA GLY A 5 17.70 -5.27 -11.20
C GLY A 5 18.06 -3.89 -10.64
N GLU A 6 18.25 -2.92 -11.53
CA GLU A 6 18.49 -1.52 -11.18
C GLU A 6 17.31 -0.95 -10.38
N ALA A 7 16.07 -1.20 -10.81
CA ALA A 7 14.88 -0.75 -10.10
C ALA A 7 14.79 -1.29 -8.67
N LEU A 8 15.09 -2.58 -8.47
CA LEU A 8 15.08 -3.20 -7.14
C LEU A 8 16.20 -2.66 -6.23
N GLU A 9 17.34 -2.31 -6.82
CA GLU A 9 18.44 -1.70 -6.09
C GLU A 9 18.09 -0.27 -5.67
N GLU A 10 17.46 0.52 -6.55
CA GLU A 10 16.94 1.85 -6.22
C GLU A 10 15.88 1.82 -5.12
N GLU A 11 14.95 0.84 -5.16
CA GLU A 11 13.99 0.58 -4.08
C GLU A 11 14.68 0.29 -2.74
N ARG A 12 15.72 -0.55 -2.77
CA ARG A 12 16.52 -0.88 -1.57
C ARG A 12 17.20 0.37 -1.03
N LEU A 13 17.85 1.15 -1.89
CA LEU A 13 18.57 2.37 -1.51
C LEU A 13 17.62 3.40 -0.89
N LEU A 14 16.42 3.59 -1.46
CA LEU A 14 15.42 4.48 -0.90
C LEU A 14 14.97 4.03 0.51
N LEU A 15 14.63 2.76 0.68
CA LEU A 15 14.25 2.21 1.99
C LEU A 15 15.37 2.37 3.02
N GLU A 16 16.63 2.18 2.62
CA GLU A 16 17.77 2.39 3.51
C GLU A 16 17.98 3.86 3.86
N ALA A 17 17.85 4.78 2.91
CA ALA A 17 17.93 6.21 3.15
C ALA A 17 16.84 6.69 4.14
N ILE A 18 15.60 6.21 3.97
CA ILE A 18 14.51 6.41 4.96
C ILE A 18 14.92 5.85 6.33
N GLY A 19 15.52 4.66 6.37
CA GLY A 19 15.94 4.01 7.61
C GLY A 19 17.08 4.72 8.34
N ARG A 20 17.96 5.39 7.60
CA ARG A 20 19.03 6.25 8.12
C ARG A 20 18.55 7.63 8.56
N GLY A 21 17.26 7.95 8.35
CA GLY A 21 16.69 9.25 8.71
C GLY A 21 17.10 10.38 7.76
N GLU A 22 17.51 10.07 6.54
CA GLU A 22 17.78 11.07 5.49
C GLU A 22 16.50 11.80 5.06
N TYR A 23 15.35 11.21 5.38
CA TYR A 23 14.05 11.82 5.24
C TYR A 23 13.47 12.16 6.61
N CYS A 24 13.09 13.42 6.73
CA CYS A 24 12.35 14.03 7.83
C CYS A 24 11.65 15.28 7.21
N CYS A 25 10.76 16.01 7.84
CA CYS A 25 10.13 15.95 9.14
C CYS A 25 8.62 15.87 8.88
N LEU A 26 8.11 14.68 8.55
CA LEU A 26 6.66 14.55 8.44
C LEU A 26 6.03 14.71 9.82
N ARG A 27 4.72 14.99 9.84
CA ARG A 27 3.94 15.11 11.08
C ARG A 27 4.27 13.95 12.02
N HIS A 28 4.43 14.28 13.31
CA HIS A 28 4.92 13.37 14.36
C HIS A 28 6.39 12.93 14.20
N GLY A 29 7.21 13.72 13.48
CA GLY A 29 8.63 13.43 13.28
C GLY A 29 8.89 12.17 12.45
N LEU A 30 7.90 11.71 11.67
CA LEU A 30 8.01 10.47 10.92
C LEU A 30 8.93 10.64 9.69
N PRO A 31 9.79 9.65 9.40
CA PRO A 31 10.64 9.67 8.20
C PRO A 31 9.88 9.25 6.93
N TYR A 32 8.74 8.57 7.06
CA TYR A 32 7.92 8.12 5.94
C TYR A 32 6.46 7.90 6.39
N VAL A 33 5.59 7.67 5.42
CA VAL A 33 4.18 7.33 5.65
C VAL A 33 3.85 5.98 5.03
N ARG A 34 3.13 5.14 5.78
CA ARG A 34 2.60 3.89 5.22
C ARG A 34 1.32 4.14 4.43
N VAL A 35 1.12 3.41 3.34
CA VAL A 35 -0.17 3.39 2.63
C VAL A 35 -1.33 3.05 3.58
N SER A 36 -1.12 2.15 4.55
CA SER A 36 -2.13 1.83 5.57
C SER A 36 -2.50 3.02 6.46
N MET A 37 -1.55 3.91 6.76
CA MET A 37 -1.78 5.13 7.54
C MET A 37 -2.57 6.15 6.71
N MET A 38 -2.24 6.32 5.42
CA MET A 38 -3.01 7.17 4.50
C MET A 38 -4.46 6.69 4.35
N VAL A 39 -4.67 5.38 4.24
CA VAL A 39 -6.04 4.83 4.22
C VAL A 39 -6.75 5.04 5.56
N GLY A 40 -6.01 4.95 6.68
CA GLY A 40 -6.53 5.29 8.00
C GLY A 40 -7.04 6.74 8.12
N GLN A 41 -6.38 7.69 7.45
CA GLN A 41 -6.84 9.10 7.41
C GLN A 41 -8.23 9.25 6.80
N LEU A 42 -8.58 8.42 5.82
CA LEU A 42 -9.89 8.44 5.19
C LEU A 42 -10.99 8.03 6.16
N LEU A 43 -10.68 7.31 7.24
CA LEU A 43 -11.61 7.05 8.33
C LEU A 43 -11.77 8.30 9.21
N CYS A 44 -10.66 8.78 9.80
CA CYS A 44 -10.64 9.99 10.62
C CYS A 44 -9.19 10.40 10.91
N GLU A 45 -8.78 11.58 10.46
CA GLU A 45 -7.41 12.06 10.72
C GLU A 45 -7.19 12.38 12.19
N ARG A 46 -8.20 12.89 12.89
CA ARG A 46 -8.08 13.16 14.34
C ARG A 46 -7.80 11.88 15.13
N ARG A 47 -8.43 10.77 14.74
CA ARG A 47 -8.17 9.45 15.35
C ARG A 47 -6.73 9.02 15.12
N LEU A 48 -6.28 9.09 13.86
CA LEU A 48 -4.89 8.77 13.50
C LEU A 48 -3.89 9.67 14.24
N ASP A 49 -4.21 10.95 14.40
CA ASP A 49 -3.35 11.91 15.09
C ASP A 49 -3.15 11.53 16.56
N TYR A 50 -4.22 11.10 17.25
CA TYR A 50 -4.11 10.58 18.60
C TYR A 50 -3.36 9.24 18.67
N GLU A 51 -3.60 8.33 17.73
CA GLU A 51 -2.87 7.05 17.63
C GLU A 51 -1.35 7.28 17.52
N LEU A 52 -0.94 8.24 16.71
CA LEU A 52 0.47 8.57 16.50
C LEU A 52 1.08 9.36 17.67
N SER A 53 0.29 10.21 18.33
CA SER A 53 0.73 10.95 19.52
C SER A 53 0.95 10.04 20.73
N GLU A 54 0.15 8.96 20.86
CA GLU A 54 0.36 7.93 21.89
C GLU A 54 1.46 6.93 21.53
N GLY A 55 1.76 6.76 20.24
CA GLY A 55 2.74 5.80 19.72
C GLY A 55 4.19 6.27 19.93
N ARG A 56 5.10 5.31 20.16
CA ARG A 56 6.56 5.59 20.14
C ARG A 56 7.07 5.55 18.70
N ILE A 57 7.51 6.70 18.18
CA ILE A 57 8.11 6.89 16.84
C ILE A 57 9.21 5.83 16.53
N GLU A 58 9.96 5.41 17.55
CA GLU A 58 11.00 4.36 17.45
C GLU A 58 10.51 3.00 16.91
N VAL A 59 9.21 2.71 17.01
CA VAL A 59 8.64 1.47 16.46
C VAL A 59 8.68 1.49 14.94
N HIS A 60 8.51 2.66 14.31
CA HIS A 60 8.43 2.77 12.86
C HIS A 60 9.77 2.58 12.16
N VAL A 61 10.88 3.07 12.72
CA VAL A 61 12.23 2.82 12.16
C VAL A 61 12.57 1.32 12.20
N ARG A 62 12.24 0.63 13.30
CA ARG A 62 12.42 -0.82 13.42
C ARG A 62 11.52 -1.61 12.47
N GLU A 63 10.32 -1.12 12.18
CA GLU A 63 9.41 -1.71 11.19
C GLU A 63 9.97 -1.63 9.76
N LEU A 64 10.63 -0.54 9.39
CA LEU A 64 11.20 -0.37 8.06
C LEU A 64 12.28 -1.42 7.74
N MET A 65 13.16 -1.72 8.69
CA MET A 65 14.19 -2.76 8.52
C MET A 65 13.57 -4.16 8.32
N ARG A 66 12.35 -4.40 8.84
CA ARG A 66 11.63 -5.66 8.56
C ARG A 66 11.11 -5.74 7.13
N LEU A 67 10.99 -4.62 6.42
CA LEU A 67 10.57 -4.57 5.02
C LEU A 67 11.73 -4.90 4.06
N LEU A 68 12.99 -4.64 4.43
CA LEU A 68 14.15 -5.00 3.59
C LEU A 68 14.25 -6.52 3.36
N ARG A 69 13.93 -7.35 4.36
CA ARG A 69 13.97 -8.81 4.22
C ARG A 69 13.07 -9.36 3.09
N PRO A 70 11.76 -9.06 3.04
CA PRO A 70 10.90 -9.50 1.95
C PRO A 70 11.27 -8.87 0.59
N LEU A 71 11.83 -7.65 0.56
CA LEU A 71 12.37 -7.06 -0.68
C LEU A 71 13.52 -7.91 -1.23
N LEU A 72 14.55 -8.18 -0.40
CA LEU A 72 15.71 -8.98 -0.82
C LEU A 72 15.32 -10.41 -1.22
N ALA A 73 14.36 -11.02 -0.52
CA ALA A 73 13.83 -12.33 -0.90
C ALA A 73 13.17 -12.29 -2.28
N SER A 74 12.37 -11.25 -2.55
CA SER A 74 11.69 -11.08 -3.84
C SER A 74 12.65 -10.70 -4.96
N ALA A 75 13.70 -9.93 -4.66
CA ALA A 75 14.73 -9.55 -5.62
C ALA A 75 15.46 -10.78 -6.20
N ARG A 76 15.71 -11.80 -5.38
CA ARG A 76 16.28 -13.08 -5.86
C ARG A 76 15.36 -13.79 -6.83
N SER A 77 14.04 -13.79 -6.58
CA SER A 77 13.06 -14.37 -7.49
C SER A 77 12.91 -13.55 -8.78
N LEU A 78 12.99 -12.22 -8.68
CA LEU A 78 12.87 -11.30 -9.80
C LEU A 78 14.12 -11.23 -10.67
N ALA A 79 15.31 -11.47 -10.13
CA ALA A 79 16.56 -11.53 -10.89
C ALA A 79 16.58 -12.66 -11.92
N GLY A 80 15.78 -13.72 -11.72
CA GLY A 80 15.58 -14.82 -12.67
C GLY A 80 14.41 -14.61 -13.64
N CYS A 81 13.77 -13.44 -13.64
CA CYS A 81 12.63 -13.17 -14.49
C CYS A 81 13.06 -13.15 -15.97
N SER A 82 12.55 -14.11 -16.75
CA SER A 82 12.98 -14.37 -18.13
C SER A 82 11.81 -14.38 -19.14
N GLY A 83 10.74 -13.61 -18.88
CA GLY A 83 9.57 -13.52 -19.79
C GLY A 83 8.40 -14.41 -19.39
N GLY A 84 8.19 -14.59 -18.08
CA GLY A 84 7.09 -15.37 -17.53
C GLY A 84 6.28 -14.60 -16.50
N ARG A 85 5.35 -15.31 -15.86
CA ARG A 85 4.58 -14.77 -14.73
C ARG A 85 5.31 -15.02 -13.42
N LEU A 86 5.31 -14.02 -12.56
CA LEU A 86 5.80 -14.14 -11.19
C LEU A 86 4.89 -13.37 -10.24
N VAL A 87 4.60 -13.96 -9.08
CA VAL A 87 3.81 -13.30 -8.04
C VAL A 87 4.65 -13.18 -6.78
N VAL A 88 4.90 -11.94 -6.33
CA VAL A 88 5.70 -11.65 -5.14
C VAL A 88 4.92 -10.78 -4.15
N SER A 89 5.29 -10.84 -2.87
CA SER A 89 4.83 -9.90 -1.85
C SER A 89 6.03 -9.15 -1.30
N MET A 90 6.29 -7.98 -1.88
CA MET A 90 7.42 -7.13 -1.52
C MET A 90 6.94 -5.73 -1.15
N PRO A 91 7.68 -5.01 -0.28
CA PRO A 91 7.44 -3.59 -0.12
C PRO A 91 7.76 -2.86 -1.43
N VAL A 92 7.08 -1.76 -1.64
CA VAL A 92 7.37 -0.74 -2.65
C VAL A 92 7.50 0.58 -1.91
N ALA A 93 8.46 1.40 -2.31
CA ALA A 93 8.69 2.72 -1.76
C ALA A 93 8.87 3.72 -2.88
N ALA A 94 8.34 4.93 -2.68
CA ALA A 94 8.58 6.02 -3.61
C ALA A 94 8.55 7.37 -2.89
N LEU A 95 9.17 8.36 -3.52
CA LEU A 95 9.08 9.76 -3.11
C LEU A 95 8.01 10.46 -3.96
N ILE A 96 6.85 10.73 -3.37
CA ILE A 96 5.71 11.36 -4.06
C ILE A 96 5.53 12.76 -3.48
N ASP A 97 5.68 13.81 -4.28
CA ASP A 97 5.66 15.22 -3.84
C ASP A 97 6.50 15.47 -2.56
N ARG A 98 7.72 14.90 -2.51
CA ARG A 98 8.64 14.96 -1.36
C ARG A 98 8.18 14.22 -0.10
N VAL A 99 7.10 13.45 -0.15
CA VAL A 99 6.67 12.57 0.94
C VAL A 99 7.15 11.15 0.65
N PRO A 100 8.04 10.57 1.47
CA PRO A 100 8.39 9.17 1.34
C PRO A 100 7.19 8.30 1.74
N VAL A 101 6.73 7.48 0.80
CA VAL A 101 5.63 6.56 1.02
C VAL A 101 6.15 5.14 0.92
N VAL A 102 5.70 4.29 1.83
CA VAL A 102 6.04 2.86 1.82
C VAL A 102 4.77 2.03 1.93
N GLY A 103 4.73 0.95 1.17
CA GLY A 103 3.57 0.08 1.10
C GLY A 103 3.98 -1.36 0.84
N ARG A 104 3.22 -2.32 1.35
CA ARG A 104 3.40 -3.73 1.00
C ARG A 104 2.04 -4.31 0.59
N PRO A 105 1.75 -4.40 -0.72
CA PRO A 105 0.56 -5.10 -1.18
C PRO A 105 0.64 -6.60 -0.83
N ASP A 106 -0.52 -7.25 -0.81
CA ASP A 106 -0.60 -8.68 -0.48
C ASP A 106 0.10 -9.51 -1.57
N ALA A 107 -0.05 -9.08 -2.84
CA ALA A 107 0.73 -9.60 -3.96
C ALA A 107 0.91 -8.56 -5.08
N ILE A 108 1.98 -8.73 -5.85
CA ILE A 108 2.28 -8.01 -7.08
C ILE A 108 2.49 -9.08 -8.16
N LEU A 109 1.69 -9.01 -9.22
CA LEU A 109 1.84 -9.86 -10.41
C LEU A 109 2.79 -9.15 -11.39
N PHE A 110 3.88 -9.83 -11.71
CA PHE A 110 4.77 -9.50 -12.80
C PHE A 110 4.44 -10.36 -14.01
N GLU A 111 4.31 -9.75 -15.18
CA GLU A 111 4.27 -10.40 -16.49
C GLU A 111 5.36 -9.76 -17.35
N ASP A 112 6.19 -10.58 -18.01
CA ASP A 112 7.32 -10.10 -18.82
C ASP A 112 8.22 -9.10 -18.07
N CYS A 113 8.42 -9.38 -16.77
CA CYS A 113 9.24 -8.59 -15.85
C CYS A 113 8.75 -7.16 -15.63
N ARG A 114 7.46 -6.91 -15.89
CA ARG A 114 6.77 -5.66 -15.59
C ARG A 114 5.63 -5.92 -14.62
N VAL A 115 5.38 -4.98 -13.70
CA VAL A 115 4.22 -5.03 -12.82
C VAL A 115 2.94 -4.93 -13.66
N ALA A 116 2.23 -6.04 -13.79
CA ALA A 116 0.97 -6.13 -14.53
C ALA A 116 -0.23 -5.87 -13.61
N ALA A 117 -0.15 -6.28 -12.35
CA ALA A 117 -1.20 -6.01 -11.37
C ALA A 117 -0.72 -5.90 -9.94
N ILE A 118 -1.45 -5.11 -9.15
CA ILE A 118 -1.35 -5.04 -7.70
C ILE A 118 -2.58 -5.72 -7.13
N VAL A 119 -2.36 -6.69 -6.24
CA VAL A 119 -3.41 -7.55 -5.70
C VAL A 119 -3.53 -7.38 -4.19
N ARG A 120 -4.76 -7.20 -3.74
CA ARG A 120 -5.16 -7.20 -2.34
C ARG A 120 -6.01 -8.43 -2.05
N LEU A 121 -5.66 -9.16 -0.99
CA LEU A 121 -6.47 -10.26 -0.46
C LEU A 121 -7.17 -9.77 0.80
N LYS A 122 -8.47 -10.01 0.92
CA LYS A 122 -9.26 -9.52 2.04
C LYS A 122 -10.25 -10.58 2.53
N GLU A 123 -10.22 -10.83 3.84
CA GLU A 123 -11.19 -11.67 4.51
C GLU A 123 -12.51 -10.90 4.72
N ALA A 124 -13.35 -10.86 3.70
CA ALA A 124 -14.63 -10.16 3.68
C ALA A 124 -15.52 -10.61 2.51
N GLU A 125 -16.81 -10.34 2.58
CA GLU A 125 -17.76 -10.63 1.50
C GLU A 125 -17.63 -9.68 0.30
N ARG A 126 -17.12 -8.46 0.50
CA ARG A 126 -17.07 -7.42 -0.54
C ARG A 126 -15.95 -6.40 -0.34
N ALA A 127 -15.54 -5.83 -1.47
CA ALA A 127 -14.68 -4.66 -1.52
C ALA A 127 -15.36 -3.45 -0.87
N SER A 128 -14.55 -2.57 -0.27
CA SER A 128 -15.01 -1.27 0.23
C SER A 128 -14.34 -0.12 -0.52
N ARG A 129 -14.91 1.09 -0.44
CA ARG A 129 -14.27 2.29 -1.00
C ARG A 129 -12.88 2.57 -0.41
N LEU A 130 -12.61 2.11 0.81
CA LEU A 130 -11.29 2.25 1.44
C LEU A 130 -10.28 1.28 0.84
N ASP A 131 -10.73 0.11 0.39
CA ASP A 131 -9.85 -0.86 -0.26
C ASP A 131 -9.51 -0.42 -1.69
N GLU A 132 -10.48 0.13 -2.41
CA GLU A 132 -10.23 0.80 -3.69
C GLU A 132 -9.23 1.96 -3.53
N ALA A 133 -9.41 2.81 -2.51
CA ALA A 133 -8.48 3.89 -2.20
C ALA A 133 -7.07 3.35 -1.86
N ARG A 134 -6.97 2.24 -1.11
CA ARG A 134 -5.71 1.57 -0.81
C ARG A 134 -5.01 1.10 -2.06
N LEU A 135 -5.73 0.43 -2.96
CA LEU A 135 -5.18 -0.07 -4.22
C LEU A 135 -4.74 1.08 -5.13
N ARG A 136 -5.49 2.19 -5.21
CA ARG A 136 -5.06 3.39 -5.94
C ARG A 136 -3.75 3.96 -5.41
N LEU A 137 -3.60 4.02 -4.09
CA LEU A 137 -2.35 4.47 -3.46
C LEU A 137 -1.19 3.50 -3.75
N TYR A 138 -1.43 2.19 -3.78
CA TYR A 138 -0.39 1.25 -4.22
C TYR A 138 -0.07 1.40 -5.72
N GLY A 139 -1.07 1.64 -6.57
CA GLY A 139 -0.86 1.93 -7.99
C GLY A 139 0.04 3.15 -8.18
N LEU A 140 -0.27 4.23 -7.46
CA LEU A 140 0.56 5.44 -7.45
C LEU A 140 1.97 5.19 -6.91
N LEU A 141 2.09 4.33 -5.91
CA LEU A 141 3.39 3.97 -5.33
C LEU A 141 4.27 3.23 -6.34
N VAL A 142 3.70 2.34 -7.14
CA VAL A 142 4.40 1.65 -8.24
C VAL A 142 4.72 2.63 -9.39
N ASP A 143 3.79 3.53 -9.72
CA ASP A 143 3.96 4.53 -10.78
C ASP A 143 5.09 5.53 -10.50
N TYR A 144 5.33 5.87 -9.23
CA TYR A 144 6.45 6.72 -8.78
C TYR A 144 7.71 5.94 -8.39
N SER A 145 7.64 4.62 -8.44
CA SER A 145 8.72 3.70 -8.16
C SER A 145 9.51 3.43 -9.45
N PRO A 146 10.78 3.02 -9.35
CA PRO A 146 11.57 2.65 -10.52
C PRO A 146 11.13 1.31 -11.15
N LEU A 147 10.18 0.59 -10.52
CA LEU A 147 9.68 -0.68 -11.03
C LEU A 147 8.97 -0.48 -12.38
N PRO A 148 9.39 -1.20 -13.43
CA PRO A 148 8.69 -1.14 -14.70
C PRO A 148 7.28 -1.73 -14.52
N HIS A 149 6.27 -1.05 -15.04
CA HIS A 149 4.88 -1.51 -14.99
C HIS A 149 4.25 -1.54 -16.38
N ALA A 150 3.20 -2.34 -16.51
CA ALA A 150 2.43 -2.45 -17.75
C ALA A 150 1.44 -1.28 -17.88
N GLU A 151 1.07 -0.95 -19.11
CA GLU A 151 -0.05 -0.05 -19.41
C GLU A 151 -1.13 -0.85 -20.16
N PRO A 152 -2.33 -1.04 -19.58
CA PRO A 152 -2.78 -0.56 -18.27
C PRO A 152 -2.28 -1.39 -17.08
N LEU A 153 -1.87 -0.73 -16.00
CA LEU A 153 -1.66 -1.36 -14.70
C LEU A 153 -3.02 -1.71 -14.06
N ARG A 154 -3.19 -2.96 -13.62
CA ARG A 154 -4.44 -3.42 -13.02
C ARG A 154 -4.39 -3.40 -11.49
N LEU A 155 -5.49 -2.98 -10.88
CA LEU A 155 -5.70 -2.96 -9.44
C LEU A 155 -6.75 -4.01 -9.11
N ILE A 156 -6.41 -5.00 -8.29
CA ILE A 156 -7.26 -6.17 -8.06
C ILE A 156 -7.50 -6.35 -6.57
N GLU A 157 -8.77 -6.54 -6.21
CA GLU A 157 -9.15 -6.99 -4.87
C GLU A 157 -9.85 -8.34 -4.95
N VAL A 158 -9.37 -9.29 -4.14
CA VAL A 158 -9.98 -10.62 -3.97
C VAL A 158 -10.56 -10.70 -2.58
N CYS A 159 -11.88 -10.90 -2.51
CA CYS A 159 -12.66 -10.98 -1.28
C CYS A 159 -13.19 -12.41 -1.08
N SER A 160 -12.95 -12.99 0.09
CA SER A 160 -13.63 -14.21 0.55
C SER A 160 -13.72 -14.18 2.07
N VAL A 161 -14.72 -14.84 2.66
CA VAL A 161 -14.76 -15.06 4.11
C VAL A 161 -13.94 -16.27 4.54
N ASP A 162 -13.46 -17.08 3.59
CA ASP A 162 -12.62 -18.24 3.85
C ASP A 162 -11.16 -17.94 3.44
N ARG A 163 -10.27 -17.98 4.43
CA ARG A 163 -8.83 -17.79 4.23
C ARG A 163 -8.20 -18.85 3.34
N ARG A 164 -8.75 -20.07 3.29
CA ARG A 164 -8.29 -21.15 2.38
C ARG A 164 -8.54 -20.77 0.94
N VAL A 165 -9.74 -20.25 0.65
CA VAL A 165 -10.09 -19.73 -0.68
C VAL A 165 -9.17 -18.57 -1.10
N LEU A 166 -8.80 -17.68 -0.18
CA LEU A 166 -7.82 -16.62 -0.48
C LEU A 166 -6.42 -17.18 -0.80
N ALA A 167 -6.01 -18.27 -0.14
CA ALA A 167 -4.75 -18.93 -0.45
C ALA A 167 -4.79 -19.63 -1.82
N GLU A 168 -5.91 -20.27 -2.16
CA GLU A 168 -6.17 -20.86 -3.48
C GLU A 168 -6.15 -19.79 -4.58
N ALA A 169 -6.75 -18.63 -4.34
CA ALA A 169 -6.69 -17.48 -5.24
C ALA A 169 -5.25 -17.03 -5.51
N LEU A 170 -4.39 -16.99 -4.48
CA LEU A 170 -2.98 -16.65 -4.67
C LEU A 170 -2.22 -17.70 -5.51
N LEU A 171 -2.56 -18.98 -5.38
CA LEU A 171 -1.99 -20.05 -6.21
C LEU A 171 -2.50 -19.95 -7.66
N ALA A 172 -3.80 -19.70 -7.85
CA ALA A 172 -4.40 -19.51 -9.16
C ALA A 172 -3.81 -18.31 -9.91
N LEU A 173 -3.53 -17.21 -9.19
CA LEU A 173 -2.85 -16.04 -9.73
C LEU A 173 -1.45 -16.37 -10.26
N ARG A 174 -0.70 -17.27 -9.58
CA ARG A 174 0.64 -17.69 -10.01
C ARG A 174 0.62 -18.48 -11.31
N GLY A 175 -0.35 -19.38 -11.48
CA GLY A 175 -0.46 -20.21 -12.69
C GLY A 175 -1.16 -19.51 -13.87
N GLY A 176 -2.34 -18.95 -13.61
CA GLY A 176 -3.24 -18.42 -14.63
C GLY A 176 -3.28 -16.89 -14.74
N GLY A 177 -2.48 -16.17 -13.95
CA GLY A 177 -2.58 -14.71 -13.87
C GLY A 177 -3.95 -14.26 -13.39
N ILE A 178 -4.42 -13.13 -13.91
CA ILE A 178 -5.70 -12.52 -13.50
C ILE A 178 -6.90 -13.38 -13.89
N GLU A 179 -6.83 -14.07 -15.03
CA GLU A 179 -7.90 -14.98 -15.46
C GLU A 179 -8.00 -16.19 -14.54
N GLY A 180 -6.87 -16.66 -14.00
CA GLY A 180 -6.84 -17.71 -12.97
C GLY A 180 -7.65 -17.35 -11.72
N LEU A 181 -7.67 -16.07 -11.31
CA LEU A 181 -8.46 -15.62 -10.15
C LEU A 181 -9.96 -15.79 -10.35
N LYS A 182 -10.47 -15.60 -11.57
CA LYS A 182 -11.90 -15.68 -11.86
C LYS A 182 -12.44 -17.12 -11.80
N ALA A 183 -11.55 -18.11 -11.89
CA ALA A 183 -11.91 -19.53 -11.83
C ALA A 183 -12.01 -20.06 -10.39
N VAL A 184 -11.64 -19.28 -9.38
CA VAL A 184 -11.68 -19.71 -7.98
C VAL A 184 -13.08 -19.50 -7.40
N GLU A 185 -13.77 -20.59 -7.12
CA GLU A 185 -15.09 -20.56 -6.48
C GLU A 185 -15.01 -20.02 -5.04
N GLY A 186 -16.09 -19.40 -4.56
CA GLY A 186 -16.14 -18.85 -3.19
C GLY A 186 -15.37 -17.55 -2.96
N CYS A 187 -14.83 -16.93 -4.01
CA CYS A 187 -14.25 -15.58 -3.97
C CYS A 187 -14.98 -14.61 -4.88
N ARG A 188 -14.89 -13.31 -4.56
CA ARG A 188 -15.29 -12.20 -5.44
C ARG A 188 -14.06 -11.43 -5.84
N VAL A 189 -13.88 -11.26 -7.16
CA VAL A 189 -12.77 -10.51 -7.74
C VAL A 189 -13.27 -9.18 -8.26
N TYR A 190 -12.71 -8.10 -7.74
CA TYR A 190 -12.94 -6.74 -8.22
C TYR A 190 -11.67 -6.28 -8.95
N SER A 191 -11.85 -5.65 -10.11
CA SER A 191 -10.74 -5.19 -10.96
C SER A 191 -10.99 -3.76 -11.40
N TRP A 192 -9.97 -2.92 -11.25
CA TRP A 192 -9.95 -1.55 -11.74
C TRP A 192 -8.70 -1.33 -12.59
N ILE A 193 -8.79 -0.38 -13.52
CA ILE A 193 -7.63 0.14 -14.24
C ILE A 193 -7.03 1.26 -13.40
N TYR A 194 -5.71 1.26 -13.23
CA TYR A 194 -5.01 2.34 -12.56
C TYR A 194 -5.17 3.65 -13.36
N ASP A 195 -5.65 4.68 -12.68
CA ASP A 195 -5.73 6.04 -13.20
C ASP A 195 -4.85 6.96 -12.34
N ARG A 196 -3.76 7.44 -12.95
CA ARG A 196 -2.77 8.29 -12.28
C ARG A 196 -3.39 9.59 -11.77
N GLY A 197 -4.28 10.21 -12.53
CA GLY A 197 -4.91 11.48 -12.16
C GLY A 197 -5.73 11.37 -10.87
N SER A 198 -6.63 10.39 -10.81
CA SER A 198 -7.46 10.10 -9.62
C SER A 198 -6.62 9.71 -8.41
N ALA A 199 -5.57 8.90 -8.61
CA ALA A 199 -4.69 8.49 -7.53
C ALA A 199 -3.86 9.67 -6.97
N LEU A 200 -3.33 10.54 -7.83
CA LEU A 200 -2.64 11.76 -7.41
C LEU A 200 -3.58 12.71 -6.67
N GLN A 201 -4.79 12.94 -7.17
CA GLN A 201 -5.75 13.81 -6.50
C GLN A 201 -6.12 13.29 -5.10
N LEU A 202 -6.29 11.97 -4.95
CA LEU A 202 -6.47 11.34 -3.64
C LEU A 202 -5.24 11.57 -2.75
N PHE A 203 -4.04 11.33 -3.27
CA PHE A 203 -2.79 11.47 -2.54
C PHE A 203 -2.56 12.91 -2.07
N SER A 204 -2.64 13.91 -2.96
CA SER A 204 -2.36 15.31 -2.60
C SER A 204 -3.29 15.81 -1.48
N ARG A 205 -4.55 15.38 -1.46
CA ARG A 205 -5.50 15.69 -0.37
C ARG A 205 -5.03 15.13 0.98
N LEU A 206 -4.46 13.93 0.98
CA LEU A 206 -3.97 13.22 2.17
C LEU A 206 -2.58 13.74 2.61
N ALA A 207 -1.71 14.06 1.66
CA ALA A 207 -0.34 14.55 1.88
C ALA A 207 -0.31 15.83 2.72
N GLY A 208 -1.29 16.73 2.55
CA GLY A 208 -1.37 17.98 3.32
C GLY A 208 -1.40 17.79 4.85
N TYR A 209 -1.96 16.68 5.36
CA TYR A 209 -1.89 16.35 6.78
C TYR A 209 -0.44 16.01 7.19
N TRP A 210 0.24 15.16 6.41
CA TRP A 210 1.58 14.66 6.72
C TRP A 210 2.64 15.73 6.61
N LEU A 211 2.47 16.66 5.68
CA LEU A 211 3.34 17.82 5.50
C LEU A 211 3.09 18.93 6.54
N GLY A 212 2.12 18.76 7.44
CA GLY A 212 1.81 19.76 8.46
C GLY A 212 1.09 21.00 7.95
N LEU A 213 0.64 21.01 6.68
CA LEU A 213 0.01 22.17 6.02
C LEU A 213 -1.37 22.53 6.59
N ARG A 214 -1.99 21.60 7.34
CA ARG A 214 -3.29 21.80 8.00
C ARG A 214 -3.42 20.95 9.25
N ALA A 215 -4.33 21.33 10.13
CA ALA A 215 -4.69 20.58 11.32
C ALA A 215 -5.42 19.25 10.98
N PRO A 216 -5.34 18.23 11.85
CA PRO A 216 -6.13 17.00 11.73
C PRO A 216 -7.64 17.28 11.71
N MET A 217 -8.31 16.79 10.68
CA MET A 217 -9.75 16.92 10.52
C MET A 217 -10.49 15.73 11.15
N PRO A 218 -11.42 15.96 12.10
CA PRO A 218 -12.32 14.91 12.55
C PRO A 218 -13.29 14.54 11.42
N ARG A 219 -13.76 13.29 11.41
CA ARG A 219 -14.85 12.84 10.55
C ARG A 219 -15.95 12.22 11.42
N PRO A 220 -16.89 13.04 11.92
CA PRO A 220 -18.00 12.55 12.73
C PRO A 220 -18.80 11.48 11.97
N GLY A 221 -19.21 10.43 12.68
CA GLY A 221 -19.99 9.34 12.10
C GLY A 221 -20.15 8.18 13.07
N ARG A 222 -20.73 7.06 12.59
CA ARG A 222 -21.05 5.91 13.45
C ARG A 222 -19.84 5.34 14.19
N LEU A 223 -18.67 5.36 13.56
CA LEU A 223 -17.41 4.89 14.16
C LEU A 223 -16.95 5.74 15.37
N CYS A 224 -17.52 6.92 15.60
CA CYS A 224 -17.21 7.74 16.78
C CYS A 224 -17.70 7.09 18.08
N MET A 225 -18.78 6.30 18.04
CA MET A 225 -19.32 5.63 19.23
C MET A 225 -18.38 4.55 19.77
N GLU A 226 -17.63 3.91 18.87
CA GLU A 226 -16.67 2.84 19.15
C GLU A 226 -15.22 3.38 19.23
N CYS A 227 -15.03 4.68 19.06
CA CYS A 227 -13.71 5.29 19.02
C CYS A 227 -13.12 5.40 20.44
N ARG A 228 -11.94 4.82 20.66
CA ARG A 228 -11.21 4.89 21.94
C ARG A 228 -11.00 6.31 22.46
N TRP A 229 -10.88 7.29 21.57
CA TRP A 229 -10.65 8.71 21.93
C TRP A 229 -11.94 9.52 22.03
N ARG A 230 -13.13 8.90 22.04
CA ARG A 230 -14.41 9.61 22.12
C ARG A 230 -14.46 10.62 23.27
N GLY A 231 -13.96 10.24 24.46
CA GLY A 231 -13.98 11.09 25.66
C GLY A 231 -13.09 12.34 25.59
N VAL A 232 -12.12 12.38 24.66
CA VAL A 232 -11.19 13.51 24.50
C VAL A 232 -11.31 14.18 23.13
N CYS A 233 -12.16 13.66 22.24
CA CYS A 233 -12.36 14.21 20.91
C CYS A 233 -13.44 15.29 20.95
N SER A 234 -13.06 16.54 20.69
CA SER A 234 -13.99 17.69 20.65
C SER A 234 -15.08 17.58 19.57
N ALA A 235 -14.93 16.66 18.62
CA ALA A 235 -15.93 16.37 17.59
C ALA A 235 -16.85 15.17 17.91
N GLY A 236 -16.63 14.49 19.06
CA GLY A 236 -17.37 13.28 19.48
C GLY A 236 -18.67 13.55 20.24
N GLY A 237 -19.14 14.80 20.27
CA GLY A 237 -20.35 15.24 20.97
C GLY A 237 -21.61 15.32 20.10
N LEU A 238 -21.77 14.42 19.12
CA LEU A 238 -23.02 14.22 18.37
C LEU A 238 -23.48 12.77 18.52
#